data_AF-A0A521PD80-F1
#
_entry.id   AF-A0A521PD80-F1
#
_cell.length_a   1.000
_cell.length_b   1.000
_cell.length_c   1.000
_cell.angle_alpha   90.00
_cell.angle_beta   90.00
_cell.angle_gamma   90.00
#
_symmetry.space_group_name_H-M   'P 1'
#
loop_
_entity.id
_entity.type
_entity.pdbx_description
1 polymer ?
#
loop_
_entity_poly.entity_id
_entity_poly.type
_entity_poly.pdbx_seq_one_letter_code
_entity_poly.pdbx_strand_id
1 'polypeptide(L)'
;MSRSASTPDRYVFTFADDGVVTSVAEVERDGRLDHERIEKDESYRLTDGLVVRTELDGREQEWTVYGDADGDGYWTEIAEGEGALDPGVLARLRGEPAETTPPLTTAAGADQYVFVFDDLGRIVSVSEVERDGRLEREEIEPGESYALSNGLVIKTELDDGRFEQTVYADPEGDGLWSEVAQLQPGAGWSYSELW
;
A
#
# COMPACT_ATOMS: atom_id res chain seq x y z
N MET A 1 2.30 22.98 -19.79
CA MET A 1 2.09 21.69 -20.47
C MET A 1 2.03 20.65 -19.37
N SER A 2 0.84 20.19 -18.98
CA SER A 2 0.70 19.16 -17.94
C SER A 2 0.87 17.79 -18.60
N ARG A 3 1.82 16.99 -18.13
CA ARG A 3 1.94 15.58 -18.49
C ARG A 3 0.88 14.80 -17.72
N SER A 4 0.15 13.93 -18.41
CA SER A 4 -0.84 13.04 -17.81
C SER A 4 -0.17 12.13 -16.78
N ALA A 5 -0.75 12.01 -15.59
CA ALA A 5 -0.45 10.92 -14.68
C ALA A 5 -0.68 9.59 -15.42
N SER A 6 0.22 8.63 -15.26
CA SER A 6 -0.02 7.25 -15.68
C SER A 6 -1.21 6.72 -14.90
N THR A 7 -2.23 6.23 -15.61
CA THR A 7 -3.28 5.42 -14.99
C THR A 7 -2.61 4.17 -14.39
N PRO A 8 -2.91 3.79 -13.14
CA PRO A 8 -2.41 2.52 -12.59
C PRO A 8 -2.90 1.37 -13.48
N ASP A 9 -2.05 0.37 -13.66
CA ASP A 9 -2.39 -0.80 -14.46
C ASP A 9 -3.54 -1.56 -13.79
N ARG A 10 -4.41 -2.15 -14.63
CA ARG A 10 -5.59 -2.88 -14.17
C ARG A 10 -5.42 -4.34 -14.53
N TYR A 11 -5.91 -5.22 -13.66
CA TYR A 11 -5.77 -6.66 -13.81
C TYR A 11 -7.11 -7.36 -13.74
N VAL A 12 -7.21 -8.52 -14.39
CA VAL A 12 -8.33 -9.45 -14.26
C VAL A 12 -7.80 -10.79 -13.81
N PHE A 13 -8.41 -11.34 -12.75
CA PHE A 13 -8.08 -12.66 -12.22
C PHE A 13 -9.22 -13.65 -12.45
N THR A 14 -8.85 -14.89 -12.74
CA THR A 14 -9.79 -16.04 -12.73
C THR A 14 -9.47 -16.92 -11.54
N PHE A 15 -10.51 -17.35 -10.82
CA PHE A 15 -10.38 -18.12 -9.57
C PHE A 15 -10.93 -19.54 -9.73
N ALA A 16 -10.27 -20.49 -9.09
CA ALA A 16 -10.85 -21.79 -8.76
C ALA A 16 -11.77 -21.66 -7.52
N ASP A 17 -12.58 -22.69 -7.27
CA ASP A 17 -13.56 -22.72 -6.17
C ASP A 17 -12.93 -22.55 -4.77
N ASP A 18 -11.65 -22.84 -4.62
CA ASP A 18 -10.89 -22.73 -3.36
C ASP A 18 -10.11 -21.41 -3.22
N GLY A 19 -10.31 -20.47 -4.15
CA GLY A 19 -9.66 -19.15 -4.17
C GLY A 19 -8.25 -19.14 -4.77
N VAL A 20 -7.74 -20.26 -5.29
CA VAL A 20 -6.51 -20.25 -6.10
C VAL A 20 -6.78 -19.50 -7.40
N VAL A 21 -5.90 -18.57 -7.76
CA VAL A 21 -5.97 -17.89 -9.06
C VAL A 21 -5.39 -18.82 -10.13
N THR A 22 -6.14 -19.02 -11.21
CA THR A 22 -5.77 -19.89 -12.33
C THR A 22 -5.37 -19.12 -13.58
N SER A 23 -5.63 -17.81 -13.63
CA SER A 23 -5.20 -16.91 -14.70
C SER A 23 -5.13 -15.48 -14.20
N VAL A 24 -4.10 -14.76 -14.64
CA VAL A 24 -3.89 -13.32 -14.48
C VAL A 24 -3.75 -12.70 -15.87
N ALA A 25 -4.30 -11.49 -16.04
CA ALA A 25 -4.14 -10.70 -17.25
C ALA A 25 -4.10 -9.21 -16.92
N GLU A 26 -3.14 -8.50 -17.47
CA GLU A 26 -3.15 -7.04 -17.52
C GLU A 26 -4.20 -6.55 -18.53
N VAL A 27 -4.84 -5.44 -18.23
CA VAL A 27 -5.84 -4.79 -19.08
C VAL A 27 -5.16 -3.63 -19.79
N GLU A 28 -4.91 -3.85 -21.06
CA GLU A 28 -4.30 -2.86 -21.95
C GLU A 28 -5.18 -1.61 -22.08
N ARG A 29 -4.56 -0.51 -22.53
CA ARG A 29 -5.26 0.76 -22.75
C ARG A 29 -6.47 0.67 -23.69
N ASP A 30 -6.49 -0.31 -24.60
CA ASP A 30 -7.59 -0.55 -25.53
C ASP A 30 -8.64 -1.56 -24.99
N GLY A 31 -8.47 -2.02 -23.75
CA GLY A 31 -9.32 -2.99 -23.07
C GLY A 31 -9.03 -4.44 -23.41
N ARG A 32 -7.98 -4.72 -24.21
CA ARG A 32 -7.51 -6.08 -24.46
C ARG A 32 -6.93 -6.68 -23.18
N LEU A 33 -7.20 -7.95 -22.94
CA LEU A 33 -6.52 -8.71 -21.89
C LEU A 33 -5.21 -9.27 -22.46
N ASP A 34 -4.10 -8.92 -21.83
CA ASP A 34 -2.82 -9.56 -22.07
C ASP A 34 -2.57 -10.59 -20.97
N HIS A 35 -2.69 -11.87 -21.33
CA HIS A 35 -2.59 -12.95 -20.35
C HIS A 35 -1.13 -13.22 -20.00
N GLU A 36 -0.84 -13.19 -18.73
CA GLU A 36 0.48 -13.51 -18.20
C GLU A 36 0.57 -14.98 -17.81
N ARG A 37 1.79 -15.52 -17.91
CA ARG A 37 2.07 -16.89 -17.46
C ARG A 37 2.41 -16.83 -15.97
N ILE A 38 1.61 -17.51 -15.15
CA ILE A 38 1.98 -17.77 -13.75
C ILE A 38 3.19 -18.71 -13.76
N GLU A 39 4.31 -18.22 -13.24
CA GLU A 39 5.56 -18.98 -13.20
C GLU A 39 5.52 -20.06 -12.10
N LYS A 40 6.52 -20.94 -12.09
CA LYS A 40 6.56 -22.10 -11.15
C LYS A 40 6.82 -21.70 -9.70
N ASP A 41 7.47 -20.56 -9.51
CA ASP A 41 7.89 -19.91 -8.28
C ASP A 41 6.89 -18.83 -7.86
N GLU A 42 5.87 -18.63 -8.67
CA GLU A 42 4.85 -17.63 -8.46
C GLU A 42 3.51 -18.31 -8.12
N SER A 43 2.75 -17.68 -7.24
CA SER A 43 1.43 -18.13 -6.86
C SER A 43 0.54 -16.94 -6.57
N TYR A 44 -0.75 -17.11 -6.86
CA TYR A 44 -1.75 -16.09 -6.60
C TYR A 44 -2.93 -16.70 -5.87
N ARG A 45 -3.44 -16.01 -4.85
CA ARG A 45 -4.57 -16.50 -4.04
C ARG A 45 -5.47 -15.37 -3.60
N LEU A 46 -6.77 -15.57 -3.76
CA LEU A 46 -7.78 -14.75 -3.13
C LEU A 46 -7.82 -15.05 -1.62
N THR A 47 -7.41 -14.08 -0.83
CA THR A 47 -7.38 -14.15 0.63
C THR A 47 -8.17 -12.97 1.18
N ASP A 48 -9.31 -13.27 1.81
CA ASP A 48 -10.19 -12.29 2.45
C ASP A 48 -10.57 -11.09 1.55
N GLY A 49 -10.88 -11.35 0.27
CA GLY A 49 -11.28 -10.32 -0.68
C GLY A 49 -10.13 -9.54 -1.34
N LEU A 50 -8.88 -9.90 -1.05
CA LEU A 50 -7.68 -9.37 -1.72
C LEU A 50 -7.01 -10.48 -2.52
N VAL A 51 -6.43 -10.17 -3.69
CA VAL A 51 -5.56 -11.11 -4.39
C VAL A 51 -4.14 -10.89 -3.92
N VAL A 52 -3.49 -11.96 -3.47
CA VAL A 52 -2.09 -11.94 -3.06
C VAL A 52 -1.28 -12.75 -4.06
N ARG A 53 -0.35 -12.09 -4.76
CA ARG A 53 0.77 -12.73 -5.45
C ARG A 53 1.86 -13.02 -4.43
N THR A 54 2.52 -14.16 -4.59
CA THR A 54 3.75 -14.48 -3.90
C THR A 54 4.69 -15.13 -4.90
N GLU A 55 5.89 -14.57 -5.01
CA GLU A 55 6.96 -15.06 -5.87
C GLU A 55 8.15 -15.49 -5.02
N LEU A 56 8.85 -16.54 -5.44
CA LEU A 56 10.00 -17.09 -4.73
C LEU A 56 11.20 -17.26 -5.67
N ASP A 57 12.11 -16.29 -5.70
CA ASP A 57 13.40 -16.43 -6.37
C ASP A 57 14.47 -16.97 -5.38
N GLY A 58 14.66 -18.29 -5.43
CA GLY A 58 15.67 -18.97 -4.62
C GLY A 58 15.37 -18.93 -3.10
N ARG A 59 15.89 -17.92 -2.40
CA ARG A 59 15.63 -17.68 -0.96
C ARG A 59 14.87 -16.39 -0.69
N GLU A 60 14.70 -15.57 -1.71
CA GLU A 60 14.03 -14.28 -1.64
C GLU A 60 12.58 -14.52 -2.00
N GLN A 61 11.69 -13.90 -1.23
CA GLN A 61 10.25 -13.97 -1.43
C GLN A 61 9.76 -12.57 -1.69
N GLU A 62 8.87 -12.41 -2.65
CA GLU A 62 8.19 -11.15 -2.94
C GLU A 62 6.70 -11.40 -2.86
N TRP A 63 5.94 -10.36 -2.55
CA TRP A 63 4.49 -10.40 -2.54
C TRP A 63 3.92 -9.11 -3.12
N THR A 64 2.76 -9.24 -3.76
CA THR A 64 1.99 -8.12 -4.30
C THR A 64 0.53 -8.33 -3.92
N VAL A 65 -0.16 -7.29 -3.50
CA VAL A 65 -1.57 -7.32 -3.11
C VAL A 65 -2.37 -6.48 -4.09
N TYR A 66 -3.46 -7.05 -4.58
CA TYR A 66 -4.39 -6.39 -5.47
C TYR A 66 -5.77 -6.26 -4.80
N GLY A 67 -6.41 -5.12 -5.02
CA GLY A 67 -7.77 -4.83 -4.53
C GLY A 67 -8.74 -4.50 -5.66
N ASP A 68 -10.00 -4.87 -5.46
CA ASP A 68 -11.15 -4.49 -6.29
C ASP A 68 -12.13 -3.70 -5.40
N ALA A 69 -11.84 -2.41 -5.23
CA ALA A 69 -12.52 -1.58 -4.24
C ALA A 69 -13.98 -1.26 -4.62
N ASP A 70 -14.31 -1.27 -5.91
CA ASP A 70 -15.66 -0.98 -6.41
C ASP A 70 -16.44 -2.25 -6.82
N GLY A 71 -15.79 -3.42 -6.80
CA GLY A 71 -16.40 -4.71 -7.11
C GLY A 71 -16.70 -4.89 -8.59
N ASP A 72 -16.02 -4.14 -9.46
CA ASP A 72 -16.26 -4.17 -10.91
C ASP A 72 -15.53 -5.33 -11.62
N GLY A 73 -14.72 -6.09 -10.88
CA GLY A 73 -13.95 -7.23 -11.37
C GLY A 73 -12.60 -6.86 -11.97
N TYR A 74 -12.21 -5.58 -11.91
CA TYR A 74 -10.89 -5.11 -12.27
C TYR A 74 -10.10 -4.72 -11.03
N TRP A 75 -8.93 -5.33 -10.91
CA TRP A 75 -8.09 -5.22 -9.75
C TRP A 75 -6.96 -4.23 -10.03
N THR A 76 -6.56 -3.48 -9.01
CA THR A 76 -5.35 -2.66 -9.06
C THR A 76 -4.38 -3.16 -8.01
N GLU A 77 -3.09 -3.07 -8.31
CA GLU A 77 -2.07 -3.22 -7.29
C GLU A 77 -2.26 -2.14 -6.22
N ILE A 78 -2.25 -2.56 -4.95
CA ILE A 78 -2.45 -1.66 -3.80
C ILE A 78 -1.32 -1.77 -2.77
N ALA A 79 -0.49 -2.81 -2.83
CA ALA A 79 0.72 -2.95 -2.02
C ALA A 79 1.65 -3.99 -2.63
N GLU A 80 2.95 -3.87 -2.37
CA GLU A 80 3.95 -4.91 -2.67
C GLU A 80 5.02 -4.93 -1.57
N GLY A 81 5.84 -5.97 -1.55
CA GLY A 81 6.99 -6.04 -0.64
C GLY A 81 7.75 -7.35 -0.73
N GLU A 82 8.80 -7.44 0.08
CA GLU A 82 9.68 -8.60 0.14
C GLU A 82 9.56 -9.36 1.46
N GLY A 83 10.09 -10.58 1.49
CA GLY A 83 10.00 -11.51 2.58
C GLY A 83 8.61 -12.12 2.75
N ALA A 84 8.37 -12.71 3.92
CA ALA A 84 7.07 -13.28 4.24
C ALA A 84 6.03 -12.17 4.46
N LEU A 85 4.91 -12.26 3.73
CA LEU A 85 3.76 -11.39 3.95
C LEU A 85 3.20 -11.57 5.37
N ASP A 86 3.21 -10.49 6.16
CA ASP A 86 2.55 -10.45 7.47
C ASP A 86 1.02 -10.40 7.28
N PRO A 87 0.24 -11.36 7.84
CA PRO A 87 -1.22 -11.32 7.78
C PRO A 87 -1.85 -10.02 8.30
N GLY A 88 -1.17 -9.30 9.19
CA GLY A 88 -1.61 -7.99 9.65
C GLY A 88 -1.63 -6.93 8.55
N VAL A 89 -0.82 -7.05 7.49
CA VAL A 89 -0.87 -6.13 6.33
C VAL A 89 -2.22 -6.30 5.63
N LEU A 90 -2.66 -7.53 5.39
CA LEU A 90 -3.95 -7.80 4.75
C LEU A 90 -5.14 -7.30 5.58
N ALA A 91 -5.10 -7.47 6.91
CA ALA A 91 -6.15 -6.93 7.79
C ALA A 91 -6.28 -5.41 7.69
N ARG A 92 -5.15 -4.70 7.57
CA ARG A 92 -5.09 -3.25 7.42
C ARG A 92 -5.59 -2.80 6.05
N LEU A 93 -5.18 -3.48 4.98
CA LEU A 93 -5.62 -3.18 3.61
C LEU A 93 -7.13 -3.36 3.40
N ARG A 94 -7.77 -4.24 4.19
CA ARG A 94 -9.23 -4.46 4.16
C ARG A 94 -10.04 -3.48 5.00
N GLY A 95 -9.41 -2.71 5.87
CA GLY A 95 -10.12 -1.76 6.71
C GLY A 95 -10.86 -2.34 7.91
N GLU A 96 -10.43 -3.50 8.42
CA GLU A 96 -10.96 -4.03 9.67
C GLU A 96 -10.58 -3.06 10.82
N PRO A 97 -11.52 -2.67 11.72
CA PRO A 97 -11.19 -1.83 12.86
C PRO A 97 -10.12 -2.53 13.71
N ALA A 98 -9.14 -1.75 14.17
CA ALA A 98 -7.99 -2.21 14.95
C ALA A 98 -8.37 -2.72 16.37
N GLU A 99 -9.34 -3.61 16.52
CA GLU A 99 -9.75 -4.15 17.81
C GLU A 99 -8.84 -5.28 18.32
N THR A 100 -7.89 -5.77 17.51
CA THR A 100 -6.94 -6.82 17.92
C THR A 100 -5.48 -6.56 17.54
N THR A 101 -5.15 -5.36 17.06
CA THR A 101 -3.75 -4.99 16.77
C THR A 101 -3.06 -4.64 18.09
N PRO A 102 -1.87 -5.19 18.43
CA PRO A 102 -1.08 -4.63 19.53
C PRO A 102 -0.87 -3.13 19.28
N PRO A 103 -0.83 -2.30 20.33
CA PRO A 103 -0.63 -0.86 20.17
C PRO A 103 0.64 -0.62 19.33
N LEU A 104 0.46 0.09 18.23
CA LEU A 104 1.58 0.62 17.45
C LEU A 104 2.31 1.55 18.39
N THR A 105 3.52 1.17 18.78
CA THR A 105 4.36 2.06 19.57
C THR A 105 4.83 3.14 18.61
N THR A 106 4.33 4.37 18.78
CA THR A 106 4.97 5.57 18.22
C THR A 106 6.46 5.44 18.50
N ALA A 107 7.29 5.34 17.47
CA ALA A 107 8.73 5.42 17.67
C ALA A 107 9.00 6.77 18.34
N ALA A 108 9.51 6.77 19.57
CA ALA A 108 9.75 8.01 20.30
C ALA A 108 10.78 8.84 19.52
N GLY A 109 10.33 9.95 18.92
CA GLY A 109 11.14 10.78 18.03
C GLY A 109 10.86 10.66 16.54
N ALA A 110 9.79 9.95 16.14
CA ALA A 110 9.26 10.03 14.78
C ALA A 110 8.60 11.40 14.53
N ASP A 111 8.79 11.93 13.33
CA ASP A 111 8.17 13.19 12.91
C ASP A 111 6.65 13.05 12.91
N GLN A 112 5.96 14.13 13.29
CA GLN A 112 4.49 14.19 13.29
C GLN A 112 4.02 14.91 12.05
N TYR A 113 2.85 14.51 11.55
CA TYR A 113 2.30 15.06 10.31
C TYR A 113 0.86 15.55 10.51
N VAL A 114 0.48 16.56 9.75
CA VAL A 114 -0.89 17.05 9.62
C VAL A 114 -1.34 16.86 8.18
N PHE A 115 -2.42 16.09 8.00
CA PHE A 115 -3.09 15.92 6.72
C PHE A 115 -4.33 16.81 6.67
N VAL A 116 -4.47 17.59 5.59
CA VAL A 116 -5.68 18.36 5.33
C VAL A 116 -6.51 17.63 4.30
N PHE A 117 -7.77 17.38 4.64
CA PHE A 117 -8.74 16.71 3.76
C PHE A 117 -9.73 17.73 3.17
N ASP A 118 -10.16 17.51 1.94
CA ASP A 118 -11.31 18.22 1.37
C ASP A 118 -12.64 17.59 1.81
N ASP A 119 -13.76 18.18 1.36
CA ASP A 119 -15.12 17.70 1.69
C ASP A 119 -15.42 16.27 1.18
N LEU A 120 -14.58 15.73 0.30
CA LEU A 120 -14.67 14.38 -0.25
C LEU A 120 -13.69 13.40 0.43
N GLY A 121 -12.94 13.87 1.44
CA GLY A 121 -11.95 13.06 2.17
C GLY A 121 -10.62 12.90 1.44
N ARG A 122 -10.38 13.66 0.36
CA ARG A 122 -9.11 13.61 -0.38
C ARG A 122 -8.07 14.49 0.31
N ILE A 123 -6.84 14.04 0.34
CA ILE A 123 -5.73 14.79 0.94
C ILE A 123 -5.32 15.91 -0.03
N VAL A 124 -5.33 17.15 0.47
CA VAL A 124 -5.02 18.37 -0.30
C VAL A 124 -3.80 19.12 0.21
N SER A 125 -3.29 18.74 1.39
CA SER A 125 -2.02 19.25 1.94
C SER A 125 -1.46 18.24 2.93
N VAL A 126 -0.14 18.10 2.92
CA VAL A 126 0.64 17.39 3.93
C VAL A 126 1.57 18.39 4.59
N SER A 127 1.74 18.30 5.89
CA SER A 127 2.65 19.14 6.65
C SER A 127 3.38 18.34 7.71
N GLU A 128 4.69 18.46 7.79
CA GLU A 128 5.47 18.00 8.94
C GLU A 128 5.33 19.00 10.10
N VAL A 129 5.29 18.47 11.32
CA VAL A 129 5.29 19.23 12.56
C VAL A 129 6.72 19.33 13.07
N GLU A 130 7.29 20.52 12.91
CA GLU A 130 8.62 20.83 13.39
C GLU A 130 8.75 20.67 14.91
N ARG A 131 9.99 20.51 15.39
CA ARG A 131 10.28 20.37 16.83
C ARG A 131 9.76 21.56 17.67
N ASP A 132 9.63 22.74 17.07
CA ASP A 132 9.08 23.93 17.74
C ASP A 132 7.56 24.12 17.55
N GLY A 133 6.89 23.14 16.96
CA GLY A 133 5.43 23.07 16.76
C GLY A 133 4.93 23.85 15.54
N ARG A 134 5.82 24.38 14.69
CA ARG A 134 5.41 24.95 13.40
C ARG A 134 5.06 23.84 12.42
N LEU A 135 4.19 24.17 11.47
CA LEU A 135 3.90 23.31 10.33
C LEU A 135 4.79 23.73 9.17
N GLU A 136 5.66 22.82 8.73
CA GLU A 136 6.30 22.89 7.42
C GLU A 136 5.38 22.21 6.41
N ARG A 137 5.22 22.77 5.21
CA ARG A 137 4.38 22.15 4.18
C ARG A 137 5.27 21.32 3.28
N GLU A 138 4.94 20.05 3.16
CA GLU A 138 5.58 19.15 2.22
C GLU A 138 5.08 19.42 0.79
N GLU A 139 6.00 19.32 -0.16
CA GLU A 139 5.67 19.25 -1.58
C GLU A 139 5.33 17.81 -1.91
N ILE A 140 4.16 17.57 -2.53
CA ILE A 140 3.82 16.24 -3.05
C ILE A 140 4.54 16.08 -4.38
N GLU A 141 5.55 15.23 -4.42
CA GLU A 141 6.39 15.05 -5.59
C GLU A 141 5.67 14.31 -6.73
N PRO A 142 6.12 14.48 -8.00
CA PRO A 142 5.62 13.66 -9.10
C PRO A 142 5.93 12.18 -8.88
N GLY A 143 4.90 11.35 -8.70
CA GLY A 143 5.05 9.94 -8.36
C GLY A 143 4.67 9.63 -6.92
N GLU A 144 4.46 10.66 -6.10
CA GLU A 144 3.92 10.55 -4.76
C GLU A 144 2.40 10.73 -4.77
N SER A 145 1.70 9.94 -3.97
CA SER A 145 0.27 10.06 -3.77
C SER A 145 -0.11 9.68 -2.35
N TYR A 146 -1.21 10.25 -1.86
CA TYR A 146 -1.74 9.95 -0.55
C TYR A 146 -3.20 9.56 -0.64
N ALA A 147 -3.58 8.54 0.13
CA ALA A 147 -4.97 8.10 0.26
C ALA A 147 -5.33 7.93 1.73
N LEU A 148 -6.52 8.43 2.11
CA LEU A 148 -7.15 8.06 3.37
C LEU A 148 -7.87 6.74 3.15
N SER A 149 -7.45 5.69 3.86
CA SER A 149 -8.08 4.38 3.82
C SER A 149 -8.30 3.90 5.25
N ASN A 150 -9.57 3.77 5.66
CA ASN A 150 -9.97 3.20 6.95
C ASN A 150 -9.31 3.86 8.17
N GLY A 151 -9.19 5.19 8.16
CA GLY A 151 -8.60 5.95 9.25
C GLY A 151 -7.07 5.93 9.28
N LEU A 152 -6.43 5.39 8.25
CA LEU A 152 -4.99 5.47 8.01
C LEU A 152 -4.73 6.34 6.79
N VAL A 153 -3.65 7.11 6.82
CA VAL A 153 -3.12 7.74 5.61
C VAL A 153 -2.03 6.85 5.04
N ILE A 154 -2.16 6.50 3.77
CA ILE A 154 -1.17 5.73 3.02
C ILE A 154 -0.54 6.66 2.01
N LYS A 155 0.75 6.90 2.16
CA LYS A 155 1.61 7.54 1.16
C LYS A 155 2.16 6.43 0.27
N THR A 156 2.08 6.64 -1.04
CA THR A 156 2.68 5.78 -2.06
C THR A 156 3.62 6.63 -2.89
N GLU A 157 4.90 6.28 -2.95
CA GLU A 157 5.92 6.90 -3.78
C GLU A 157 6.37 5.93 -4.86
N LEU A 158 6.47 6.40 -6.10
CA LEU A 158 7.10 5.66 -7.20
C LEU A 158 8.56 6.13 -7.33
N ASP A 159 9.50 5.30 -6.88
CA ASP A 159 10.94 5.55 -7.03
C ASP A 159 11.60 4.50 -7.93
N ASP A 160 12.28 4.95 -8.98
CA ASP A 160 12.95 4.11 -9.98
C ASP A 160 12.09 2.94 -10.55
N GLY A 161 10.76 3.14 -10.60
CA GLY A 161 9.81 2.13 -11.09
C GLY A 161 9.32 1.12 -10.05
N ARG A 162 9.54 1.38 -8.76
CA ARG A 162 9.08 0.57 -7.62
C ARG A 162 8.27 1.40 -6.65
N PHE A 163 7.31 0.80 -5.97
CA PHE A 163 6.49 1.52 -5.00
C PHE A 163 7.07 1.43 -3.58
N GLU A 164 7.24 2.58 -2.94
CA GLU A 164 7.45 2.71 -1.51
C GLU A 164 6.14 3.14 -0.84
N GLN A 165 5.77 2.50 0.27
CA GLN A 165 4.59 2.90 1.02
C GLN A 165 4.93 3.30 2.45
N THR A 166 4.41 4.44 2.87
CA THR A 166 4.49 4.89 4.26
C THR A 166 3.07 5.01 4.81
N VAL A 167 2.82 4.41 5.96
CA VAL A 167 1.50 4.39 6.62
C VAL A 167 1.55 5.28 7.85
N TYR A 168 0.57 6.17 7.96
CA TYR A 168 0.39 7.07 9.08
C TYR A 168 -0.92 6.78 9.82
N ALA A 169 -0.91 6.94 11.13
CA ALA A 169 -2.08 6.80 11.99
C ALA A 169 -2.23 7.98 12.95
N ASP A 170 -3.48 8.32 13.29
CA ASP A 170 -3.87 9.24 14.37
C ASP A 170 -4.78 8.48 15.34
N PRO A 171 -4.21 7.67 16.25
CA PRO A 171 -5.00 6.83 17.16
C PRO A 171 -5.75 7.63 18.22
N GLU A 172 -5.27 8.84 18.55
CA GLU A 172 -5.91 9.74 19.52
C GLU A 172 -7.04 10.58 18.89
N GLY A 173 -7.09 10.69 17.56
CA GLY A 173 -8.04 11.50 16.82
C GLY A 173 -7.82 13.01 17.03
N ASP A 174 -6.60 13.42 17.34
CA ASP A 174 -6.26 14.81 17.65
C ASP A 174 -5.74 15.60 16.44
N GLY A 175 -5.64 14.95 15.29
CA GLY A 175 -5.16 15.51 14.03
C GLY A 175 -3.65 15.45 13.84
N LEU A 176 -2.91 14.82 14.77
CA LEU A 176 -1.48 14.57 14.66
C LEU A 176 -1.22 13.11 14.27
N TRP A 177 -0.72 12.93 13.06
CA TRP A 177 -0.47 11.64 12.48
C TRP A 177 0.98 11.24 12.69
N SER A 178 1.22 10.00 13.08
CA SER A 178 2.57 9.45 13.19
C SER A 178 2.77 8.37 12.14
N GLU A 179 3.96 8.30 11.57
CA GLU A 179 4.35 7.13 10.79
C GLU A 179 4.30 5.88 11.70
N VAL A 180 3.66 4.84 11.20
CA VAL A 180 3.52 3.55 11.90
C VAL A 180 4.06 2.37 11.10
N ALA A 181 4.35 2.57 9.81
CA ALA A 181 5.04 1.59 8.97
C ALA A 181 5.66 2.26 7.74
N GLN A 182 6.84 1.79 7.35
CA GLN A 182 7.42 1.97 6.03
C GLN A 182 7.56 0.60 5.36
N LEU A 183 7.21 0.53 4.09
CA LEU A 183 7.34 -0.62 3.21
C LEU A 183 8.26 -0.18 2.07
N GLN A 184 9.50 -0.68 2.07
CA GLN A 184 10.48 -0.42 1.02
C GLN A 184 10.55 -1.61 0.04
N PRO A 185 10.82 -1.35 -1.25
CA PRO A 185 11.33 -2.38 -2.14
C PRO A 185 12.75 -2.77 -1.67
N GLY A 186 13.08 -4.06 -1.59
CA GLY A 186 14.45 -4.49 -1.29
C GLY A 186 14.83 -4.71 0.18
N ALA A 187 13.95 -4.42 1.15
CA ALA A 187 14.31 -4.48 2.57
C ALA A 187 13.51 -5.54 3.32
N GLY A 188 14.06 -6.76 3.37
CA GLY A 188 13.75 -7.67 4.47
C GLY A 188 13.93 -6.97 5.81
N TRP A 189 12.86 -6.93 6.61
CA TRP A 189 12.77 -6.46 8.00
C TRP A 189 14.06 -5.91 8.63
N SER A 190 14.23 -4.59 8.64
CA SER A 190 15.16 -3.93 9.57
C SER A 190 14.47 -3.74 10.91
N TYR A 191 14.66 -4.68 11.84
CA TYR A 191 14.53 -4.34 13.25
C TYR A 191 15.76 -3.50 13.62
N SER A 192 15.54 -2.26 14.06
CA SER A 192 16.57 -1.48 14.73
C SER A 192 16.96 -2.18 16.04
N GLU A 193 18.05 -2.94 16.01
CA GLU A 193 18.69 -3.48 17.21
C GLU A 193 19.33 -2.32 17.99
N LEU A 194 18.73 -2.02 19.15
CA LEU A 194 19.26 -1.10 20.15
C LEU A 194 20.39 -1.78 20.94
N TRP A 195 21.57 -1.16 20.96
CA TRP A 195 22.56 -1.29 22.03
C TRP A 195 22.54 -0.02 22.89
#